data_AF-A0A0E3BDN6-F1
#
_entry.id   AF-A0A0E3BDN6-F1
#
_cell.length_a   1.000
_cell.length_b   1.000
_cell.length_c   1.000
_cell.angle_alpha   90.00
_cell.angle_beta   90.00
_cell.angle_gamma   90.00
#
_symmetry.space_group_name_H-M   'P 1'
#
loop_
_entity.id
_entity.type
_entity.pdbx_description
1 polymer ?
#
loop_
_entity_poly.entity_id
_entity_poly.type
_entity_poly.pdbx_seq_one_letter_code
_entity_poly.pdbx_strand_id
1 'polypeptide(L)'
;LALCTRQGSVQAIADDVGVCRETLYNWRNELLGPEALVSMKRFNDSSTGSELSHLEQQLQTLRREVRRLQLEQELLKKANELLKKDQVIDLHLLSNREKTLLVDALRHAYSLAELLTSLVLARSSYFYHRARLNADEK
;
A
#
# COMPACT_ATOMS: atom_id res chain seq x y z
N LEU A 1 23.74 -34.96 8.40
CA LEU A 1 23.44 -33.50 8.46
C LEU A 1 24.36 -32.64 7.56
N ALA A 2 25.54 -33.11 7.13
CA ALA A 2 26.46 -32.34 6.28
C ALA A 2 25.95 -32.02 4.85
N LEU A 3 25.12 -32.87 4.23
CA LEU A 3 24.52 -32.56 2.91
C LEU A 3 23.43 -31.48 2.96
N CYS A 4 22.85 -31.23 4.14
CA CYS A 4 21.77 -30.26 4.37
C CYS A 4 22.32 -28.89 4.77
N THR A 5 23.57 -28.82 5.20
CA THR A 5 24.32 -27.60 5.47
C THR A 5 25.24 -27.35 4.29
N ARG A 6 25.08 -26.22 3.59
CA ARG A 6 25.75 -25.86 2.32
C ARG A 6 27.27 -25.65 2.47
N GLN A 7 28.00 -26.59 3.05
CA GLN A 7 29.42 -26.56 3.36
C GLN A 7 30.10 -27.71 2.63
N GLY A 8 30.75 -27.40 1.51
CA GLY A 8 31.52 -28.35 0.72
C GLY A 8 30.78 -28.93 -0.49
N SER A 9 31.56 -29.40 -1.47
CA SER A 9 31.03 -30.10 -2.64
C SER A 9 30.57 -31.50 -2.24
N VAL A 10 29.53 -32.01 -2.89
CA VAL A 10 29.02 -33.38 -2.66
C VAL A 10 30.12 -34.42 -2.91
N GLN A 11 31.05 -34.12 -3.82
CA GLN A 11 32.20 -34.98 -4.12
C GLN A 11 33.17 -35.07 -2.93
N ALA A 12 33.51 -33.94 -2.30
CA ALA A 12 34.40 -33.94 -1.14
C ALA A 12 33.81 -34.71 0.06
N ILE A 13 32.49 -34.64 0.24
CA ILE A 13 31.78 -35.40 1.28
C ILE A 13 31.75 -36.91 0.94
N ALA A 14 31.64 -37.25 -0.34
CA ALA A 14 31.69 -38.63 -0.83
C ALA A 14 33.06 -39.26 -0.52
N ASP A 15 34.12 -38.52 -0.83
CA ASP A 15 35.51 -38.95 -0.62
C ASP A 15 35.85 -39.08 0.88
N ASP A 16 35.35 -38.16 1.74
CA ASP A 16 35.54 -38.20 3.20
C ASP A 16 34.84 -39.38 3.88
N VAL A 17 33.65 -39.73 3.40
CA VAL A 17 32.85 -40.86 3.93
C VAL A 17 33.22 -42.19 3.24
N GLY A 18 34.05 -42.16 2.19
CA GLY A 18 34.49 -43.35 1.45
C GLY A 18 33.38 -44.02 0.63
N VAL A 19 32.37 -43.25 0.20
CA VAL A 19 31.21 -43.75 -0.57
C VAL A 19 31.10 -43.03 -1.90
N CYS A 20 30.53 -43.70 -2.91
CA CYS A 20 30.28 -43.07 -4.19
C CYS A 20 29.23 -41.94 -4.08
N ARG A 21 29.39 -40.90 -4.90
CA ARG A 21 28.47 -39.76 -4.97
C ARG A 21 27.02 -40.19 -5.24
N GLU A 22 26.82 -41.23 -6.04
CA GLU A 22 25.49 -41.80 -6.34
C GLU A 22 24.83 -42.39 -5.10
N THR A 23 25.60 -43.05 -4.24
CA THR A 23 25.11 -43.63 -2.97
C THR A 23 24.63 -42.54 -2.03
N LEU A 24 25.35 -41.41 -1.95
CA LEU A 24 24.91 -40.25 -1.17
C LEU A 24 23.59 -39.65 -1.70
N TYR A 25 23.42 -39.58 -3.02
CA TYR A 25 22.16 -39.11 -3.60
C TYR A 25 21.01 -40.09 -3.34
N ASN A 26 21.27 -41.39 -3.41
CA ASN A 26 20.27 -42.42 -3.09
C ASN A 26 19.82 -42.33 -1.63
N TRP A 27 20.76 -42.23 -0.68
CA TRP A 27 20.43 -42.08 0.74
C TRP A 27 19.67 -40.79 1.02
N ARG A 28 20.02 -39.69 0.34
CA ARG A 28 19.25 -38.45 0.46
C ARG A 28 17.82 -38.64 -0.04
N ASN A 29 17.63 -39.38 -1.13
CA ASN A 29 16.32 -39.66 -1.71
C ASN A 29 15.50 -40.62 -0.85
N GLU A 30 16.13 -41.60 -0.19
CA GLU A 30 15.46 -42.48 0.77
C GLU A 30 15.06 -41.75 2.06
N LEU A 31 15.93 -40.86 2.55
CA LEU A 31 15.69 -40.15 3.81
C LEU A 31 14.66 -39.02 3.68
N LEU A 32 14.63 -38.33 2.54
CA LEU A 32 13.78 -37.14 2.32
C LEU A 32 12.61 -37.39 1.35
N GLY A 33 12.59 -38.54 0.68
CA GLY A 33 11.64 -38.86 -0.37
C GLY A 33 11.94 -38.14 -1.71
N PRO A 34 11.53 -38.71 -2.86
CA PRO A 34 11.68 -38.07 -4.16
C PRO A 34 10.88 -36.77 -4.31
N GLU A 35 9.83 -36.54 -3.49
CA GLU A 35 9.07 -35.29 -3.50
C GLU A 35 9.86 -34.06 -3.03
N ALA A 36 10.89 -34.23 -2.18
CA ALA A 36 11.66 -33.12 -1.64
C ALA A 36 12.42 -32.34 -2.74
N LEU A 37 12.93 -33.03 -3.76
CA LEU A 37 13.66 -32.39 -4.88
C LEU A 37 12.71 -31.74 -5.88
N VAL A 38 11.54 -32.34 -6.10
CA VAL A 38 10.52 -31.82 -7.02
C VAL A 38 9.85 -30.58 -6.44
N SER A 39 9.64 -30.56 -5.13
CA SER A 39 9.08 -29.42 -4.39
C SER A 39 9.99 -28.18 -4.49
N MET A 40 11.30 -28.34 -4.31
CA MET A 40 12.25 -27.21 -4.34
C MET A 40 12.47 -26.65 -5.76
N LYS A 41 12.34 -27.46 -6.83
CA LYS A 41 12.54 -27.00 -8.21
C LYS A 41 11.35 -26.24 -8.79
N ARG A 42 10.13 -26.41 -8.24
CA ARG A 42 8.92 -25.73 -8.73
C ARG A 42 8.64 -24.38 -8.08
N PHE A 43 9.28 -24.07 -6.95
CA PHE A 43 8.90 -22.92 -6.12
C PHE A 43 9.60 -21.60 -6.47
N ASN A 44 10.68 -21.61 -7.27
CA ASN A 44 11.65 -20.50 -7.11
C ASN A 44 11.61 -19.36 -8.13
N ASP A 45 11.21 -19.53 -9.39
CA ASP A 45 11.58 -18.52 -10.41
C ASP A 45 10.44 -17.83 -11.17
N SER A 46 9.18 -18.23 -11.03
CA SER A 46 8.07 -17.59 -11.78
C SER A 46 6.85 -17.17 -10.97
N SER A 47 6.54 -17.80 -9.83
CA SER A 47 5.38 -17.41 -9.01
C SER A 47 5.69 -16.26 -8.05
N THR A 48 6.90 -16.21 -7.48
CA THR A 48 7.33 -15.20 -6.50
C THR A 48 7.35 -13.79 -7.08
N GLY A 49 7.83 -13.58 -8.31
CA GLY A 49 7.80 -12.26 -8.96
C GLY A 49 6.39 -11.72 -9.19
N SER A 50 5.46 -12.60 -9.57
CA SER A 50 4.05 -12.25 -9.75
C SER A 50 3.38 -11.90 -8.42
N GLU A 51 3.58 -12.72 -7.39
CA GLU A 51 3.06 -12.49 -6.04
C GLU A 51 3.59 -11.19 -5.41
N LEU A 52 4.89 -10.91 -5.56
CA LEU A 52 5.50 -9.66 -5.11
C LEU A 52 4.90 -8.44 -5.82
N SER A 53 4.75 -8.50 -7.16
CA SER A 53 4.14 -7.40 -7.91
C SER A 53 2.68 -7.14 -7.51
N HIS A 54 1.93 -8.22 -7.23
CA HIS A 54 0.56 -8.13 -6.75
C HIS A 54 0.48 -7.53 -5.35
N LEU A 55 1.36 -7.97 -4.43
CA LEU A 55 1.48 -7.40 -3.08
C LEU A 55 1.86 -5.91 -3.12
N GLU A 56 2.75 -5.51 -4.01
CA GLU A 56 3.12 -4.10 -4.21
C GLU A 56 1.93 -3.28 -4.71
N GLN A 57 1.16 -3.80 -5.67
CA GLN A 57 -0.07 -3.14 -6.14
C GLN A 57 -1.11 -2.99 -5.03
N GLN A 58 -1.29 -4.02 -4.20
CA GLN A 58 -2.18 -3.97 -3.04
C GLN A 58 -1.72 -2.92 -2.02
N LEU A 59 -0.41 -2.88 -1.70
CA LEU A 59 0.15 -1.86 -0.81
C LEU A 59 -0.07 -0.44 -1.34
N GLN A 60 0.14 -0.22 -2.64
CA GLN A 60 -0.09 1.09 -3.26
C GLN A 60 -1.57 1.47 -3.21
N THR A 61 -2.47 0.52 -3.42
CA THR A 61 -3.92 0.74 -3.33
C THR A 61 -4.31 1.11 -1.91
N LEU A 62 -3.86 0.33 -0.93
CA LEU A 62 -4.17 0.57 0.48
C LEU A 62 -3.59 1.91 0.96
N ARG A 63 -2.37 2.28 0.55
CA ARG A 63 -1.79 3.60 0.85
C ARG A 63 -2.63 4.75 0.29
N ARG A 64 -3.15 4.62 -0.93
CA ARG A 64 -4.05 5.63 -1.52
C ARG A 64 -5.36 5.72 -0.77
N GLU A 65 -5.94 4.58 -0.38
CA GLU A 65 -7.18 4.54 0.40
C GLU A 65 -7.01 5.17 1.78
N VAL A 66 -5.94 4.82 2.50
CA VAL A 66 -5.61 5.43 3.79
C VAL A 66 -5.48 6.95 3.65
N ARG A 67 -4.76 7.42 2.62
CA ARG A 67 -4.62 8.86 2.38
C ARG A 67 -5.95 9.54 2.05
N ARG A 68 -6.83 8.88 1.29
CA ARG A 68 -8.20 9.38 1.02
C ARG A 68 -9.02 9.47 2.30
N LEU A 69 -9.03 8.42 3.12
CA LEU A 69 -9.77 8.38 4.38
C LEU A 69 -9.26 9.44 5.37
N GLN A 70 -7.95 9.64 5.46
CA GLN A 70 -7.36 10.71 6.26
C GLN A 70 -7.84 12.09 5.81
N LEU A 71 -7.88 12.35 4.50
CA LEU A 71 -8.41 13.59 3.93
C LEU A 71 -9.89 13.78 4.30
N GLU A 72 -10.72 12.74 4.15
CA GLU A 72 -12.16 12.80 4.49
C GLU A 72 -12.37 13.10 5.98
N GLN A 73 -11.60 12.47 6.87
CA GLN A 73 -11.66 12.72 8.31
C GLN A 73 -11.26 14.16 8.66
N GLU A 74 -10.16 14.67 8.11
CA GLU A 74 -9.73 16.05 8.33
C GLU A 74 -10.75 17.07 7.81
N LEU A 75 -11.39 16.79 6.66
CA LEU A 75 -12.49 17.61 6.13
C LEU A 75 -13.68 17.66 7.09
N LEU A 76 -14.13 16.50 7.59
CA LEU A 76 -15.24 16.42 8.54
C LEU A 76 -14.90 17.11 9.85
N LYS A 77 -13.69 16.91 10.36
CA LYS A 77 -13.21 17.55 11.59
C LYS A 77 -13.16 19.07 11.44
N LYS A 78 -12.60 19.59 10.34
CA LYS A 78 -12.57 21.03 10.05
C LYS A 78 -13.97 21.60 9.82
N ALA A 79 -14.87 20.85 9.19
CA ALA A 79 -16.25 21.27 9.06
C ALA A 79 -16.93 21.42 10.43
N ASN A 80 -16.72 20.48 11.35
CA ASN A 80 -17.23 20.58 12.71
C ASN A 80 -16.64 21.79 13.46
N GLU A 81 -15.32 22.00 13.36
CA GLU A 81 -14.63 23.11 14.03
C GLU A 81 -15.11 24.49 13.52
N LEU A 82 -15.22 24.66 12.20
CA LEU A 82 -15.54 25.95 11.59
C LEU A 82 -17.03 26.27 11.59
N LEU A 83 -17.89 25.27 11.40
CA LEU A 83 -19.33 25.48 11.27
C LEU A 83 -20.04 25.39 12.62
N LYS A 84 -19.37 24.89 13.67
CA LYS A 84 -19.95 24.70 15.03
C LYS A 84 -21.34 24.06 14.98
N LYS A 85 -21.59 23.21 13.98
CA LYS A 85 -22.86 22.51 13.84
C LYS A 85 -22.75 21.28 14.73
N ASP A 86 -23.52 21.25 15.83
CA ASP A 86 -23.66 20.08 16.72
C ASP A 86 -24.43 18.91 16.06
N GLN A 87 -24.58 18.93 14.74
CA GLN A 87 -25.33 17.97 13.94
C GLN A 87 -24.41 17.24 12.97
N VAL A 88 -24.78 16.01 12.64
CA VAL A 88 -24.12 15.17 11.62
C VAL A 88 -23.91 16.00 10.35
N ILE A 89 -22.66 16.38 10.07
CA ILE A 89 -22.33 17.22 8.92
C ILE A 89 -22.22 16.32 7.68
N ASP A 90 -23.19 16.46 6.79
CA ASP A 90 -23.05 15.98 5.42
C ASP A 90 -22.28 17.02 4.58
N LEU A 91 -21.07 16.68 4.18
CA LEU A 91 -20.22 17.52 3.30
C LEU A 91 -20.93 17.91 1.99
N HIS A 92 -21.87 17.09 1.54
CA HIS A 92 -22.66 17.35 0.34
C HIS A 92 -23.71 18.46 0.50
N LEU A 93 -24.23 18.67 1.72
CA LEU A 93 -25.23 19.70 2.03
C LEU A 93 -24.60 21.08 2.31
N LEU A 94 -23.27 21.14 2.37
CA LEU A 94 -22.56 22.41 2.57
C LEU A 94 -22.74 23.35 1.38
N SER A 95 -22.95 24.62 1.67
CA SER A 95 -22.96 25.67 0.66
C SER A 95 -21.59 25.81 0.00
N ASN A 96 -21.56 26.29 -1.25
CA ASN A 96 -20.29 26.50 -1.96
C ASN A 96 -19.34 27.45 -1.21
N ARG A 97 -19.86 28.39 -0.41
CA ARG A 97 -19.06 29.29 0.44
C ARG A 97 -18.41 28.53 1.61
N GLU A 98 -19.16 27.67 2.29
CA GLU A 98 -18.61 26.82 3.36
C GLU A 98 -17.57 25.85 2.80
N LYS A 99 -17.84 25.25 1.63
CA LYS A 99 -16.87 24.40 0.92
C LYS A 99 -15.58 25.16 0.58
N THR A 100 -15.66 26.41 0.11
CA THR A 100 -14.45 27.21 -0.13
C THR A 100 -13.64 27.49 1.12
N LEU A 101 -14.28 27.74 2.26
CA LEU A 101 -13.60 27.95 3.54
C LEU A 101 -12.85 26.69 3.98
N LEU A 102 -13.45 25.50 3.82
CA LEU A 102 -12.79 24.23 4.11
C LEU A 102 -11.58 23.98 3.20
N VAL A 103 -11.73 24.26 1.90
CA VAL A 103 -10.63 24.15 0.93
C VAL A 103 -9.47 25.06 1.34
N ASP A 104 -9.74 26.31 1.70
CA ASP A 104 -8.68 27.25 2.08
C ASP A 104 -8.02 26.88 3.42
N ALA A 105 -8.80 26.36 4.38
CA ALA A 105 -8.26 25.88 5.66
C ALA A 105 -7.32 24.68 5.51
N LEU A 106 -7.62 23.74 4.60
CA LEU A 106 -6.84 22.51 4.42
C LEU A 106 -5.80 22.56 3.28
N ARG A 107 -5.73 23.69 2.56
CA ARG A 107 -4.81 23.88 1.43
C ARG A 107 -3.33 23.71 1.78
N HIS A 108 -2.95 23.89 3.04
CA HIS A 108 -1.56 23.72 3.49
C HIS A 108 -1.14 22.24 3.56
N ALA A 109 -2.08 21.32 3.73
CA ALA A 109 -1.82 19.89 3.91
C ALA A 109 -2.16 19.05 2.66
N TYR A 110 -3.12 19.49 1.85
CA TYR A 110 -3.62 18.74 0.70
C TYR A 110 -3.63 19.56 -0.59
N SER A 111 -3.56 18.86 -1.73
CA SER A 111 -3.61 19.53 -3.02
C SER A 111 -5.02 20.07 -3.32
N LEU A 112 -5.09 21.16 -4.08
CA LEU A 112 -6.38 21.77 -4.43
C LEU A 112 -7.28 20.80 -5.22
N ALA A 113 -6.71 20.01 -6.12
CA ALA A 113 -7.48 19.08 -6.94
C ALA A 113 -8.19 18.00 -6.09
N GLU A 114 -7.52 17.50 -5.06
CA GLU A 114 -8.06 16.49 -4.14
C GLU A 114 -9.19 17.06 -3.28
N LEU A 115 -9.01 18.29 -2.79
CA LEU A 115 -10.01 19.00 -1.99
C LEU A 115 -11.28 19.32 -2.82
N LEU A 116 -11.11 19.74 -4.08
CA LEU A 116 -12.25 20.01 -4.95
C LEU A 116 -13.02 18.74 -5.32
N THR A 117 -12.29 17.65 -5.59
CA THR A 117 -12.91 16.36 -5.95
C THR A 117 -13.70 15.78 -4.77
N SER A 118 -13.12 15.80 -3.57
CA SER A 118 -13.78 15.30 -2.35
C SER A 118 -15.03 16.09 -1.96
N LEU A 119 -15.03 17.42 -2.12
CA LEU A 119 -16.17 18.28 -1.80
C LEU A 119 -17.19 18.42 -2.94
N VAL A 120 -16.93 17.79 -4.09
CA VAL A 120 -17.71 17.94 -5.33
C VAL A 120 -17.93 19.42 -5.66
N LEU A 121 -16.83 20.20 -5.65
CA LEU A 121 -16.85 21.64 -5.89
C LEU A 121 -16.22 21.94 -7.25
N ALA A 122 -16.97 22.60 -8.13
CA ALA A 122 -16.44 23.05 -9.41
C ALA A 122 -15.34 24.09 -9.21
N ARG A 123 -14.27 24.00 -10.03
CA ARG A 123 -13.13 24.93 -9.96
C ARG A 123 -13.55 26.38 -10.16
N SER A 124 -14.48 26.65 -11.07
CA SER A 124 -15.05 27.99 -11.30
C SER A 124 -15.75 28.54 -10.06
N SER A 125 -16.60 27.74 -9.42
CA SER A 125 -17.29 28.09 -8.18
C SER A 125 -16.31 28.38 -7.06
N TYR A 126 -15.25 27.57 -6.93
CA TYR A 126 -14.20 27.79 -5.95
C TYR A 126 -13.55 29.17 -6.10
N PHE A 127 -13.10 29.54 -7.31
CA PHE A 127 -12.46 30.85 -7.53
C PHE A 127 -13.42 32.03 -7.35
N TYR A 128 -14.69 31.87 -7.77
CA TYR A 128 -15.71 32.90 -7.58
C TYR A 128 -15.96 33.20 -6.09
N HIS A 129 -16.18 32.16 -5.29
CA HIS A 129 -16.45 32.35 -3.86
C HIS A 129 -15.20 32.79 -3.09
N ARG A 130 -14.01 32.30 -3.46
CA ARG A 130 -12.74 32.74 -2.86
C ARG A 130 -12.48 34.23 -3.08
N ALA A 131 -12.71 34.73 -4.29
CA ALA A 131 -12.53 36.15 -4.59
C ALA A 131 -13.46 37.04 -3.75
N ARG A 132 -14.70 36.58 -3.52
CA ARG A 132 -15.66 37.28 -2.65
C ARG A 132 -15.26 37.24 -1.18
N LEU A 133 -14.78 36.10 -0.68
CA LEU A 133 -14.28 35.98 0.70
C LEU A 133 -13.14 36.98 0.97
N ASN A 134 -12.17 37.08 0.04
CA ASN A 134 -11.06 38.04 0.16
C ASN A 134 -11.50 39.51 0.03
N ALA A 135 -12.65 39.77 -0.60
CA ALA A 135 -13.21 41.11 -0.72
C ALA A 135 -13.99 41.53 0.52
N ASP A 136 -14.66 40.59 1.19
CA ASP A 136 -15.38 40.82 2.46
C ASP A 136 -14.42 41.03 3.66
N GLU A 137 -13.16 40.56 3.58
CA GLU A 137 -12.14 40.74 4.63
C GLU A 137 -11.39 42.09 4.57
N LYS A 138 -11.68 42.95 3.59
CA LYS A 138 -11.10 44.30 3.44
C LYS A 138 -12.03 45.39 3.96
#